data_AF-A0A2D5GW45-F1
#
_entry.id   AF-A0A2D5GW45-F1
#
_cell.length_a   1.000
_cell.length_b   1.000
_cell.length_c   1.000
_cell.angle_alpha   90.00
_cell.angle_beta   90.00
_cell.angle_gamma   90.00
#
_symmetry.space_group_name_H-M   'P 1'
#
loop_
_entity.id
_entity.type
_entity.pdbx_description
1 polymer ?
#
loop_
_entity_poly.entity_id
_entity_poly.type
_entity_poly.pdbx_seq_one_letter_code
_entity_poly.pdbx_strand_id
1 'polypeptide(L)'
;MIVVLLDAVALILILKIMDDADVSLFTAVLVALGAAIGTNLLAYALVLAIGLSGVLVAAAVGAVLVGVIVSALFGIEIKRSFTIGGIFMLVHLGISFGLGMLFR
;
A
#
# COMPACT_ATOMS: atom_id res chain seq x y z
N MET A 1 14.37 1.32 -0.76
CA MET A 1 14.10 0.90 -2.16
C MET A 1 13.62 -0.53 -2.28
N ILE A 2 14.23 -1.50 -1.56
CA ILE A 2 13.79 -2.91 -1.63
C ILE A 2 12.33 -3.12 -1.19
N VAL A 3 11.87 -2.41 -0.15
CA VAL A 3 10.47 -2.42 0.31
C VAL A 3 9.51 -2.05 -0.83
N VAL A 4 9.78 -0.95 -1.54
CA VAL A 4 8.95 -0.46 -2.64
C VAL A 4 8.90 -1.45 -3.81
N LEU A 5 10.01 -2.13 -4.11
CA LEU A 5 10.03 -3.18 -5.14
C LEU A 5 9.16 -4.38 -4.73
N LEU A 6 9.25 -4.81 -3.46
CA LEU A 6 8.41 -5.89 -2.95
C LEU A 6 6.93 -5.50 -2.93
N ASP A 7 6.61 -4.26 -2.54
CA ASP A 7 5.26 -3.73 -2.61
C ASP A 7 4.72 -3.69 -4.04
N ALA A 8 5.55 -3.27 -5.01
CA ALA A 8 5.15 -3.25 -6.41
C ALA A 8 4.85 -4.66 -6.93
N VAL A 9 5.68 -5.65 -6.60
CA VAL A 9 5.44 -7.05 -6.94
C VAL A 9 4.16 -7.57 -6.27
N ALA A 10 3.97 -7.27 -4.98
CA ALA A 10 2.76 -7.64 -4.26
C ALA A 10 1.51 -7.03 -4.89
N LEU A 11 1.56 -5.75 -5.28
CA LEU A 11 0.45 -5.08 -5.96
C LEU A 11 0.10 -5.75 -7.29
N ILE A 12 1.11 -6.07 -8.13
CA ILE A 12 0.89 -6.79 -9.39
C ILE A 12 0.22 -8.13 -9.14
N LEU A 13 0.72 -8.91 -8.16
CA LEU A 13 0.16 -10.22 -7.84
C LEU A 13 -1.29 -10.10 -7.33
N ILE A 14 -1.57 -9.15 -6.44
CA ILE A 14 -2.92 -8.93 -5.93
C ILE A 14 -3.88 -8.55 -7.07
N LEU A 15 -3.47 -7.61 -7.93
CA LEU A 15 -4.28 -7.18 -9.08
C LEU A 15 -4.52 -8.32 -10.07
N LYS A 16 -3.50 -9.14 -10.35
CA LYS A 16 -3.61 -10.30 -11.23
C LYS A 16 -4.53 -11.38 -10.65
N ILE A 17 -4.41 -11.68 -9.36
CA ILE A 17 -5.22 -12.72 -8.70
C ILE A 17 -6.68 -12.29 -8.55
N MET A 18 -6.92 -11.03 -8.19
CA MET A 18 -8.26 -10.57 -7.84
C MET A 18 -9.08 -10.12 -9.03
N ASP A 19 -8.45 -9.57 -10.06
CA ASP A 19 -9.14 -8.93 -11.18
C ASP A 19 -8.57 -9.26 -12.57
N ASP A 20 -7.60 -10.17 -12.64
CA ASP A 20 -6.86 -10.52 -13.87
C ASP A 20 -6.26 -9.30 -14.60
N ALA A 21 -6.02 -8.22 -13.85
CA ALA A 21 -5.51 -6.97 -14.39
C ALA A 21 -4.02 -7.09 -14.73
N ASP A 22 -3.67 -6.79 -15.98
CA ASP A 22 -2.29 -6.76 -16.44
C ASP A 22 -1.67 -5.38 -16.20
N VAL A 23 -0.75 -5.30 -15.24
CA VAL A 23 -0.11 -4.06 -14.82
C VAL A 23 1.38 -4.13 -15.02
N SER A 24 1.95 -3.11 -15.66
CA SER A 24 3.39 -3.01 -15.83
C SER A 24 4.09 -2.76 -14.49
N LEU A 25 5.28 -3.34 -14.32
CA LEU A 25 6.10 -3.14 -13.12
C LEU A 25 6.35 -1.66 -12.84
N PHE A 26 6.54 -0.85 -13.90
CA PHE A 26 6.73 0.58 -13.76
C PHE A 26 5.53 1.28 -13.09
N THR A 27 4.31 0.99 -13.54
CA THR A 27 3.08 1.55 -12.96
C THR A 27 2.91 1.11 -11.52
N ALA A 28 3.14 -0.18 -11.24
CA ALA A 28 3.05 -0.71 -9.89
C ALA A 28 4.07 -0.08 -8.94
N VAL A 29 5.31 0.16 -9.40
CA VAL A 29 6.33 0.87 -8.63
C VAL A 29 5.92 2.30 -8.33
N LEU A 30 5.31 3.03 -9.27
CA LEU A 30 4.83 4.38 -9.01
C LEU A 30 3.71 4.41 -7.96
N VAL A 31 2.75 3.49 -8.05
CA VAL A 31 1.67 3.37 -7.06
C VAL A 31 2.24 2.99 -5.69
N ALA A 32 3.11 1.98 -5.63
CA ALA A 32 3.74 1.53 -4.40
C ALA A 32 4.60 2.62 -3.77
N LEU A 33 5.35 3.38 -4.57
CA LEU A 33 6.15 4.51 -4.09
C LEU A 33 5.27 5.62 -3.51
N GLY A 34 4.20 5.98 -4.21
CA GLY A 34 3.23 6.96 -3.73
C GLY A 34 2.56 6.52 -2.43
N ALA A 35 2.15 5.26 -2.35
CA ALA A 35 1.57 4.67 -1.14
C ALA A 35 2.56 4.65 0.03
N ALA A 36 3.82 4.27 -0.22
CA ALA A 36 4.86 4.22 0.80
C ALA A 36 5.20 5.63 1.33
N ILE A 37 5.40 6.61 0.45
CA ILE A 37 5.70 7.99 0.86
C ILE A 37 4.50 8.60 1.60
N GLY A 38 3.30 8.48 1.02
CA GLY A 38 2.08 9.04 1.58
C GLY A 38 1.73 8.45 2.94
N THR A 39 1.80 7.12 3.08
CA THR A 39 1.52 6.43 4.35
C THR A 39 2.58 6.78 5.40
N ASN A 40 3.87 6.81 5.05
CA ASN A 40 4.92 7.15 6.02
C ASN A 40 4.80 8.60 6.51
N LEU A 41 4.51 9.55 5.62
CA LEU A 41 4.31 10.95 6.00
C LEU A 41 3.10 11.10 6.92
N LEU A 42 1.99 10.45 6.58
CA LEU A 42 0.78 10.45 7.40
C LEU A 42 1.01 9.78 8.76
N ALA A 43 1.69 8.62 8.77
CA ALA A 43 2.05 7.92 9.99
C ALA A 43 2.93 8.78 10.89
N TYR A 44 3.92 9.47 10.34
CA TYR A 44 4.77 10.39 11.10
C TYR A 44 3.94 11.51 11.74
N ALA A 45 3.09 12.18 10.97
CA ALA A 45 2.24 13.25 11.48
C ALA A 45 1.28 12.76 12.58
N LEU A 46 0.65 11.60 12.38
CA LEU A 46 -0.29 11.03 13.35
C LEU A 46 0.40 10.49 14.59
N VAL A 47 1.62 9.95 14.47
CA VAL A 47 2.41 9.51 15.62
C VAL A 47 2.75 10.69 16.52
N LEU A 48 3.08 11.85 15.95
CA LEU A 48 3.30 13.07 16.72
C LEU A 48 2.03 13.58 17.42
N ALA A 49 0.86 13.37 16.84
CA ALA A 49 -0.41 13.89 17.36
C ALA A 49 -1.07 12.96 18.41
N ILE A 50 -1.08 11.65 18.15
CA ILE A 50 -1.85 10.67 18.93
C ILE A 50 -1.02 9.44 19.34
N GLY A 51 0.30 9.51 19.23
CA GLY A 51 1.21 8.43 19.62
C GLY A 51 1.16 7.22 18.68
N LEU A 52 1.62 6.06 19.17
CA LEU A 52 1.82 4.86 18.34
C LEU A 52 0.55 4.39 17.59
N SER A 53 -0.63 4.65 18.14
CA SER A 53 -1.92 4.38 17.48
C SER A 53 -2.09 5.11 16.14
N GLY A 54 -1.35 6.20 15.93
CA GLY A 54 -1.31 6.92 14.66
C GLY A 54 -0.88 6.07 13.47
N VAL A 55 -0.06 5.03 13.69
CA VAL A 55 0.35 4.10 12.62
C VAL A 55 -0.84 3.29 12.10
N LEU A 56 -1.72 2.82 13.00
CA LEU A 56 -2.90 2.05 12.60
C LEU A 56 -3.90 2.91 11.81
N VAL A 57 -4.08 4.16 12.24
CA VAL A 57 -4.94 5.12 11.53
C VAL A 57 -4.35 5.46 10.17
N ALA A 58 -3.04 5.72 10.09
CA ALA A 58 -2.37 5.97 8.82
C ALA A 58 -2.50 4.79 7.85
N ALA A 59 -2.41 3.56 8.34
CA ALA A 59 -2.57 2.37 7.53
C ALA A 59 -4.00 2.21 6.99
N ALA A 60 -5.01 2.48 7.81
CA ALA A 60 -6.40 2.45 7.38
C ALA A 60 -6.70 3.51 6.32
N VAL A 61 -6.20 4.74 6.50
CA VAL A 61 -6.33 5.81 5.51
C VAL A 61 -5.56 5.47 4.24
N GLY A 62 -4.34 4.95 4.36
CA GLY A 62 -3.53 4.48 3.25
C GLY A 62 -4.24 3.41 2.41
N ALA A 63 -4.94 2.47 3.06
CA ALA A 63 -5.69 1.42 2.38
C ALA A 63 -6.82 1.99 1.52
N VAL A 64 -7.55 2.97 2.06
CA VAL A 64 -8.61 3.66 1.34
C VAL A 64 -8.03 4.43 0.15
N LEU A 65 -6.94 5.18 0.35
CA LEU A 65 -6.31 5.96 -0.72
C LEU A 65 -5.75 5.08 -1.85
N VAL A 66 -5.10 3.96 -1.50
CA VAL A 66 -4.64 2.98 -2.50
C VAL A 66 -5.83 2.40 -3.24
N GLY A 67 -6.93 2.07 -2.56
CA GLY A 67 -8.15 1.59 -3.21
C GLY A 67 -8.73 2.59 -4.21
N VAL A 68 -8.75 3.88 -3.87
CA VAL A 68 -9.17 4.95 -4.80
C VAL A 68 -8.25 5.02 -6.01
N ILE A 69 -6.93 4.98 -5.80
CA ILE A 69 -5.93 5.00 -6.89
C ILE A 69 -6.10 3.78 -7.80
N VAL A 70 -6.30 2.59 -7.22
CA VAL A 70 -6.51 1.35 -7.98
C VAL A 70 -7.78 1.43 -8.82
N SER A 71 -8.89 1.91 -8.25
CA SER A 71 -10.13 2.09 -9.01
C SER A 71 -9.96 3.09 -10.15
N ALA A 72 -9.29 4.22 -9.90
CA ALA A 72 -9.07 5.27 -10.88
C ALA A 72 -8.12 4.86 -12.02
N LEU A 73 -7.03 4.14 -11.72
CA LEU A 73 -6.01 3.79 -12.70
C LEU A 73 -6.35 2.53 -13.51
N PHE A 74 -7.03 1.56 -12.88
CA PHE A 74 -7.26 0.25 -13.49
C PHE A 74 -8.73 0.00 -13.86
N GLY A 75 -9.64 0.93 -13.59
CA GLY A 75 -11.06 0.80 -13.94
C GLY A 75 -11.81 -0.29 -13.16
N ILE A 76 -11.24 -0.72 -12.04
CA ILE A 76 -11.76 -1.81 -11.21
C ILE A 76 -12.95 -1.31 -10.39
N GLU A 77 -13.96 -2.17 -10.17
CA GLU A 77 -15.10 -1.88 -9.31
C GLU A 77 -14.62 -1.41 -7.93
N ILE A 78 -15.14 -0.25 -7.48
CA ILE A 78 -14.66 0.43 -6.28
C ILE A 78 -14.67 -0.45 -5.02
N LYS A 79 -15.65 -1.34 -4.89
CA LYS A 79 -15.72 -2.32 -3.78
C LYS A 79 -14.52 -3.26 -3.80
N ARG A 80 -14.18 -3.80 -4.97
CA ARG A 80 -13.03 -4.68 -5.16
C ARG A 80 -11.72 -3.92 -4.99
N SER A 81 -11.63 -2.69 -5.47
CA SER A 81 -10.46 -1.83 -5.30
C SER A 81 -10.15 -1.53 -3.83
N PHE A 82 -11.16 -1.30 -2.99
CA PHE A 82 -10.93 -1.13 -1.55
C PHE A 82 -10.43 -2.41 -0.88
N THR A 83 -10.91 -3.58 -1.29
CA THR A 83 -10.38 -4.86 -0.81
C THR A 83 -8.91 -5.03 -1.22
N ILE A 84 -8.58 -4.70 -2.47
CA ILE A 84 -7.19 -4.70 -2.98
C ILE A 84 -6.31 -3.75 -2.15
N GLY A 85 -6.76 -2.52 -1.92
CA GLY A 85 -6.03 -1.53 -1.12
C GLY A 85 -5.82 -1.97 0.33
N GLY A 86 -6.83 -2.61 0.94
CA GLY A 86 -6.73 -3.20 2.27
C GLY A 86 -5.68 -4.30 2.35
N ILE A 87 -5.73 -5.28 1.44
CA ILE A 87 -4.75 -6.38 1.38
C ILE A 87 -3.35 -5.83 1.12
N PHE A 88 -3.21 -4.91 0.17
CA PHE A 88 -1.94 -4.26 -0.13
C PHE A 88 -1.33 -3.60 1.11
N MET A 89 -2.12 -2.88 1.91
CA MET A 89 -1.61 -2.23 3.12
C MET A 89 -1.20 -3.21 4.20
N LEU A 90 -1.92 -4.32 4.37
CA LEU A 90 -1.50 -5.39 5.29
C LEU A 90 -0.15 -5.98 4.87
N VAL A 91 0.04 -6.21 3.57
CA VAL A 91 1.30 -6.70 3.01
C VAL A 91 2.41 -5.66 3.20
N HIS A 92 2.15 -4.39 2.89
CA HIS A 92 3.11 -3.29 3.05
C HIS A 92 3.60 -3.16 4.50
N LEU A 93 2.69 -3.22 5.47
CA LEU A 93 3.05 -3.21 6.89
C LEU A 93 3.87 -4.45 7.26
N GLY A 94 3.46 -5.63 6.80
CA GLY A 94 4.18 -6.88 7.05
C GLY A 94 5.62 -6.84 6.54
N ILE A 95 5.82 -6.37 5.30
CA ILE A 95 7.14 -6.20 4.68
C ILE A 95 7.95 -5.16 5.46
N SER A 96 7.36 -4.00 5.78
CA SER A 96 8.04 -2.90 6.46
C SER A 96 8.48 -3.29 7.87
N PHE A 97 7.63 -3.96 8.64
CA PHE A 97 7.99 -4.45 9.97
C PHE A 97 8.99 -5.60 9.91
N GLY A 98 8.80 -6.58 9.01
CA GLY A 98 9.68 -7.74 8.87
C GLY A 98 11.10 -7.33 8.48
N LEU A 99 11.25 -6.48 7.46
CA LEU A 99 12.57 -5.96 7.07
C LEU A 99 13.13 -5.00 8.13
N GLY A 100 12.28 -4.20 8.77
CA GLY A 100 12.70 -3.34 9.88
C GLY A 100 13.26 -4.11 11.07
N MET A 101 12.83 -5.35 11.31
CA MET A 101 13.41 -6.22 12.34
C MET A 101 14.70 -6.91 11.89
N LEU A 102 14.82 -7.27 10.62
CA LEU A 102 15.99 -7.97 10.05
C LEU A 102 17.23 -7.07 9.90
N PHE A 103 17.02 -5.77 9.66
CA PHE A 103 18.11 -4.80 9.42
C PHE A 103 18.32 -3.82 10.58
N ARG A 104 17.80 -4.15 11.76
CA ARG A 104 18.09 -3.47 13.03
C ARG A 104 19.25 -4.14 13.74
#